data_AF-A0A4U7D856-F1
#
_entry.id   AF-A0A4U7D856-F1
#
_cell.length_a   1.000
_cell.length_b   1.000
_cell.length_c   1.000
_cell.angle_alpha   90.00
_cell.angle_beta   90.00
_cell.angle_gamma   90.00
#
_symmetry.space_group_name_H-M   'P 1'
#
loop_
_entity.id
_entity.type
_entity.pdbx_description
1 polymer ?
#
loop_
_entity_poly.entity_id
_entity_poly.type
_entity_poly.pdbx_seq_one_letter_code
_entity_poly.pdbx_strand_id
1 'polypeptide(L)'
;MNPRVAAARLRERLVRLRERLPRGSLAVAGTVLVLAVGGAVLTRTLDVEAVVATAVAADPWLLLAALAVYLASWPVRGRRYGDVLAPMGHRPRTAFLTATVFASQTANLIVPARAGDGVRAYLLNDRRGVPYPTGVASLAVERGFDLVALGV
;
A
#
# COMPACT_ATOMS: atom_id res chain seq x y z
N MET A 1 -46.87 -2.50 -6.71
CA MET A 1 -45.76 -3.49 -6.76
C MET A 1 -45.21 -3.67 -5.35
N ASN A 2 -45.18 -4.89 -4.81
CA ASN A 2 -44.88 -5.11 -3.39
C ASN A 2 -43.37 -4.97 -3.11
N PRO A 3 -42.93 -4.05 -2.23
CA PRO A 3 -41.49 -3.73 -2.02
C PRO A 3 -40.66 -4.93 -1.58
N ARG A 4 -41.28 -5.92 -0.91
CA ARG A 4 -40.62 -7.17 -0.49
C ARG A 4 -40.20 -8.04 -1.68
N VAL A 5 -40.97 -8.03 -2.77
CA VAL A 5 -40.69 -8.81 -3.99
C VAL A 5 -39.58 -8.15 -4.81
N ALA A 6 -39.53 -6.82 -4.84
CA ALA A 6 -38.45 -6.07 -5.48
C ALA A 6 -37.11 -6.28 -4.77
N ALA A 7 -37.10 -6.27 -3.43
CA ALA A 7 -35.91 -6.54 -2.62
C ALA A 7 -35.38 -7.97 -2.79
N ALA A 8 -36.27 -8.96 -2.88
CA ALA A 8 -35.90 -10.35 -3.12
C ALA A 8 -35.24 -10.55 -4.49
N ARG A 9 -35.83 -9.97 -5.55
CA ARG A 9 -35.26 -10.02 -6.92
C ARG A 9 -33.92 -9.31 -7.04
N LEU A 10 -33.74 -8.20 -6.33
CA LEU A 10 -32.47 -7.48 -6.29
C LEU A 10 -31.38 -8.29 -5.59
N ARG A 11 -31.69 -8.92 -4.44
CA ARG A 11 -30.78 -9.82 -3.73
C ARG A 11 -30.34 -10.98 -4.62
N GLU A 12 -31.28 -11.60 -5.32
CA GLU A 12 -31.00 -12.74 -6.21
C GLU A 12 -30.10 -12.33 -7.39
N ARG A 13 -30.35 -11.16 -7.99
CA ARG A 13 -29.47 -10.58 -9.01
C ARG A 13 -28.06 -10.29 -8.49
N LEU A 14 -27.94 -9.72 -7.30
CA LEU A 14 -26.64 -9.41 -6.70
C LEU A 14 -25.84 -10.67 -6.36
N VAL A 15 -26.50 -11.74 -5.89
CA VAL A 15 -25.85 -13.04 -5.61
C VAL A 15 -25.33 -13.67 -6.90
N ARG A 16 -26.16 -13.72 -7.97
CA ARG A 16 -25.72 -14.24 -9.27
C ARG A 16 -24.61 -13.39 -9.91
N LEU A 17 -24.61 -12.08 -9.68
CA LEU A 17 -23.53 -11.19 -10.14
C LEU A 17 -22.24 -11.49 -9.38
N ARG A 18 -22.31 -11.65 -8.05
CA ARG A 18 -21.19 -12.02 -7.18
C ARG A 18 -20.60 -13.38 -7.55
N GLU A 19 -21.41 -14.35 -7.96
CA GLU A 19 -20.94 -15.67 -8.43
C GLU A 19 -20.27 -15.62 -9.81
N ARG A 20 -20.62 -14.64 -10.65
CA ARG A 20 -20.02 -14.45 -11.98
C ARG A 20 -18.77 -13.57 -11.98
N LEU A 21 -18.55 -12.80 -10.91
CA LEU A 21 -17.42 -11.90 -10.80
C LEU A 21 -16.16 -12.70 -10.43
N PRO A 22 -15.11 -12.70 -11.27
CA PRO A 22 -13.85 -13.35 -10.93
C PRO A 22 -13.25 -12.70 -9.66
N ARG A 23 -12.58 -13.51 -8.84
CA ARG A 23 -11.87 -13.05 -7.64
C ARG A 23 -10.93 -11.90 -8.03
N GLY A 24 -11.10 -10.72 -7.43
CA GLY A 24 -10.28 -9.52 -7.69
C GLY A 24 -10.93 -8.46 -8.61
N SER A 25 -12.07 -8.74 -9.24
CA SER A 25 -12.80 -7.78 -10.08
C SER A 25 -13.15 -6.47 -9.37
N LEU A 26 -13.51 -6.52 -8.09
CA LEU A 26 -13.75 -5.32 -7.26
C LEU A 26 -12.48 -4.48 -7.06
N ALA A 27 -11.33 -5.12 -6.86
CA ALA A 27 -10.05 -4.43 -6.71
C ALA A 27 -9.62 -3.76 -8.03
N VAL A 28 -9.83 -4.43 -9.16
CA VAL A 28 -9.58 -3.87 -10.49
C VAL A 28 -10.53 -2.70 -10.75
N ALA A 29 -11.84 -2.86 -10.51
CA ALA A 29 -12.82 -1.80 -10.69
C ALA A 29 -12.51 -0.59 -9.79
N GLY A 30 -12.16 -0.82 -8.52
CA GLY A 30 -11.73 0.24 -7.60
C GLY A 30 -10.45 0.95 -8.07
N THR A 31 -9.46 0.21 -8.57
CA THR A 31 -8.23 0.77 -9.13
C THR A 31 -8.52 1.65 -10.35
N VAL A 32 -9.33 1.15 -11.29
CA VAL A 32 -9.72 1.90 -12.50
C VAL A 32 -10.48 3.17 -12.11
N LEU A 33 -11.39 3.08 -11.14
CA LEU A 33 -12.12 4.24 -10.64
C LEU A 33 -11.18 5.30 -10.04
N VAL A 34 -10.24 4.89 -9.19
CA VAL A 34 -9.26 5.81 -8.60
C VAL A 34 -8.38 6.47 -9.66
N LEU A 35 -7.91 5.71 -10.66
CA LEU A 35 -7.10 6.27 -11.75
C LEU A 35 -7.90 7.22 -12.64
N ALA A 36 -9.16 6.88 -12.95
CA ALA A 36 -10.03 7.73 -13.76
C ALA A 36 -10.37 9.05 -13.04
N VAL A 37 -10.76 8.97 -11.78
CA VAL A 37 -11.07 10.16 -10.96
C VAL A 37 -9.81 10.98 -10.73
N GLY A 38 -8.70 10.34 -10.32
CA GLY A 38 -7.43 11.00 -10.11
C GLY A 38 -6.91 11.70 -11.36
N GLY A 39 -6.98 11.05 -12.52
CA GLY A 39 -6.62 11.64 -13.80
C GLY A 39 -7.52 12.82 -14.20
N ALA A 40 -8.83 12.71 -14.01
CA ALA A 40 -9.77 13.79 -14.30
C ALA A 40 -9.61 15.01 -13.38
N VAL A 41 -9.22 14.79 -12.11
CA VAL A 41 -8.85 15.88 -11.20
C VAL A 41 -7.55 16.50 -11.65
N LEU A 42 -6.52 15.69 -11.92
CA LEU A 42 -5.21 16.17 -12.34
C LEU A 42 -5.28 17.10 -13.55
N THR A 43 -6.03 16.73 -14.58
CA THR A 43 -6.15 17.54 -15.81
C THR A 43 -6.89 18.87 -15.60
N ARG A 44 -7.63 19.02 -14.50
CA ARG A 44 -8.38 20.24 -14.18
C ARG A 44 -7.68 21.14 -13.17
N THR A 45 -6.80 20.58 -12.34
CA THR A 45 -6.18 21.31 -11.23
C THR A 45 -4.69 21.54 -11.42
N LEU A 46 -4.03 20.77 -12.29
CA LEU A 46 -2.57 20.71 -12.35
C LEU A 46 -2.08 21.46 -13.59
N ASP A 47 -1.54 22.66 -13.36
CA ASP A 47 -0.75 23.38 -14.34
C ASP A 47 0.66 22.78 -14.37
N VAL A 48 0.92 21.98 -15.40
CA VAL A 48 2.19 21.25 -15.55
C VAL A 48 3.36 22.23 -15.71
N GLU A 49 3.16 23.35 -16.39
CA GLU A 49 4.21 24.35 -16.62
C GLU A 49 4.59 25.02 -15.31
N ALA A 50 3.61 25.46 -14.52
CA ALA A 50 3.84 26.04 -13.21
C ALA A 50 4.54 25.06 -12.25
N VAL A 51 4.17 23.78 -12.27
CA VAL A 51 4.81 22.75 -11.44
C VAL A 51 6.27 22.53 -11.83
N VAL A 52 6.56 22.44 -13.13
CA VAL A 52 7.94 22.30 -13.62
C VAL A 52 8.77 23.54 -13.28
N ALA A 53 8.24 24.74 -13.50
CA ALA A 53 8.93 25.98 -13.18
C ALA A 53 9.27 26.07 -11.69
N THR A 54 8.32 25.71 -10.81
CA THR A 54 8.52 25.69 -9.36
C THR A 54 9.55 24.63 -8.95
N ALA A 55 9.53 23.46 -9.57
CA ALA A 55 10.49 22.39 -9.28
C ALA A 55 11.92 22.77 -9.68
N VAL A 56 12.10 23.47 -10.82
CA VAL A 56 13.40 23.95 -11.29
C VAL A 56 13.92 25.11 -10.43
N ALA A 57 13.03 25.99 -9.96
CA ALA A 57 13.37 27.11 -9.09
C ALA A 57 13.59 26.71 -7.61
N ALA A 58 13.30 25.47 -7.24
CA ALA A 58 13.43 25.00 -5.86
C ALA A 58 14.89 25.03 -5.38
N ASP A 59 15.09 25.37 -4.11
CA ASP A 59 16.42 25.39 -3.49
C ASP A 59 17.01 23.96 -3.46
N PRO A 60 18.14 23.71 -4.14
CA PRO A 60 18.79 22.40 -4.18
C PRO A 60 19.18 21.88 -2.79
N TRP A 61 19.50 22.78 -1.84
CA TRP A 61 19.91 22.39 -0.49
C TRP A 61 18.74 21.88 0.33
N LEU A 62 17.57 22.50 0.19
CA LEU A 62 16.33 21.99 0.79
C LEU A 62 15.94 20.65 0.18
N LEU A 63 16.08 20.47 -1.13
CA LEU A 63 15.85 19.18 -1.79
C LEU A 63 16.80 18.10 -1.28
N LEU A 64 18.08 18.42 -1.13
CA LEU A 64 19.07 17.48 -0.60
C LEU A 64 18.78 17.12 0.86
N ALA A 65 18.41 18.10 1.69
CA ALA A 65 18.01 17.86 3.07
C ALA A 65 16.76 16.96 3.16
N ALA A 66 15.73 17.24 2.35
CA ALA A 66 14.54 16.42 2.27
C ALA A 66 14.86 14.99 1.83
N LEU A 67 15.73 14.82 0.83
CA LEU A 67 16.21 13.51 0.37
C LEU A 67 16.95 12.77 1.49
N ALA A 68 17.85 13.43 2.21
CA ALA A 68 18.59 12.84 3.30
C ALA A 68 17.65 12.37 4.44
N VAL A 69 16.69 13.20 4.84
CA VAL A 69 15.66 12.84 5.82
C VAL A 69 14.82 11.66 5.34
N TYR A 70 14.41 11.67 4.07
CA TYR A 70 13.65 10.58 3.48
C TYR A 70 14.42 9.25 3.51
N LEU A 71 15.69 9.25 3.10
CA LEU A 71 16.56 8.07 3.13
C LEU A 71 16.81 7.59 4.57
N ALA A 72 17.02 8.51 5.51
CA ALA A 72 17.19 8.18 6.93
C ALA A 72 15.94 7.56 7.55
N SER A 73 14.74 7.86 7.02
CA SER A 73 13.50 7.24 7.49
C SER A 73 13.43 5.74 7.22
N TRP A 74 14.19 5.21 6.25
CA TRP A 74 14.10 3.80 5.88
C TRP A 74 14.74 2.85 6.88
N PRO A 75 15.98 3.07 7.37
CA PRO A 75 16.53 2.28 8.47
C PRO A 75 15.64 2.27 9.71
N VAL A 76 15.00 3.40 10.02
CA VAL A 76 14.04 3.51 11.13
C VAL A 76 12.85 2.57 10.91
N ARG A 77 12.25 2.60 9.70
CA ARG A 77 11.17 1.67 9.32
C ARG A 77 11.63 0.21 9.38
N GLY A 78 12.84 -0.09 8.92
CA GLY A 78 13.43 -1.42 8.97
C GLY A 78 13.64 -1.92 10.41
N ARG A 79 14.06 -1.06 11.34
CA ARG A 79 14.17 -1.39 12.78
C ARG A 79 12.79 -1.65 13.38
N ARG A 80 11.86 -0.70 13.20
CA ARG A 80 10.47 -0.81 13.68
C ARG A 80 9.83 -2.13 13.24
N TYR A 81 10.05 -2.51 11.98
CA TYR A 81 9.51 -3.75 11.45
C TYR A 81 10.16 -5.00 12.09
N GLY A 82 11.44 -4.91 12.47
CA GLY A 82 12.11 -5.94 13.27
C GLY A 82 11.49 -6.08 14.67
N ASP A 83 11.10 -4.97 15.28
CA ASP A 83 10.41 -4.96 16.58
C ASP A 83 9.03 -5.62 16.48
N VAL A 84 8.33 -5.48 15.36
CA VAL A 84 7.07 -6.19 15.08
C VAL A 84 7.28 -7.70 14.93
N LEU A 85 8.39 -8.12 14.28
CA LEU A 85 8.70 -9.53 14.06
C LEU A 85 9.30 -10.24 15.29
N ALA A 86 9.94 -9.49 16.20
CA ALA A 86 10.63 -10.06 17.35
C ALA A 86 9.71 -10.87 18.30
N PRO A 87 8.50 -10.41 18.67
CA PRO A 87 7.52 -11.19 19.43
C PRO A 87 7.06 -12.47 18.71
N MET A 88 7.18 -12.50 17.37
CA MET A 88 6.81 -13.64 16.55
C MET A 88 7.98 -14.64 16.39
N GLY A 89 9.07 -14.47 17.14
CA GLY A 89 10.24 -15.36 17.15
C GLY A 89 11.25 -15.11 16.04
N HIS A 90 11.12 -14.03 15.26
CA HIS A 90 11.99 -13.77 14.11
C HIS A 90 12.74 -12.45 14.30
N ARG A 91 14.08 -12.49 14.22
CA ARG A 91 14.93 -11.29 14.36
C ARG A 91 15.89 -11.09 13.18
N PRO A 92 15.39 -10.82 11.96
CA PRO A 92 16.27 -10.52 10.83
C PRO A 92 17.04 -9.22 11.07
N ARG A 93 18.21 -9.09 10.45
CA ARG A 93 19.02 -7.86 10.54
C ARG A 93 18.26 -6.66 9.99
N THR A 94 18.36 -5.52 10.66
CA THR A 94 17.76 -4.24 10.23
C THR A 94 18.07 -3.88 8.79
N ALA A 95 19.31 -4.08 8.34
CA ALA A 95 19.71 -3.76 6.96
C ALA A 95 18.90 -4.57 5.94
N PHE A 96 18.68 -5.86 6.22
CA PHE A 96 17.82 -6.70 5.38
C PHE A 96 16.37 -6.20 5.40
N LEU A 97 15.80 -5.97 6.59
CA LEU A 97 14.43 -5.49 6.73
C LEU A 97 14.21 -4.13 6.06
N THR A 98 15.20 -3.24 6.11
CA THR A 98 15.20 -1.95 5.42
C THR A 98 15.08 -2.16 3.91
N ALA A 99 15.92 -3.03 3.34
CA ALA A 99 15.85 -3.38 1.92
C ALA A 99 14.53 -4.07 1.55
N THR A 100 13.99 -4.92 2.42
CA THR A 100 12.71 -5.59 2.19
C THR A 100 11.54 -4.60 2.20
N VAL A 101 11.50 -3.69 3.18
CA VAL A 101 10.49 -2.62 3.25
C VAL A 101 10.60 -1.70 2.04
N PHE A 102 11.82 -1.34 1.64
CA PHE A 102 12.04 -0.58 0.43
C PHE A 102 11.48 -1.27 -0.81
N ALA A 103 11.89 -2.52 -1.07
CA ALA A 103 11.43 -3.28 -2.23
C ALA A 103 9.89 -3.37 -2.28
N SER A 104 9.27 -3.58 -1.12
CA SER A 104 7.81 -3.60 -0.98
C SER A 104 7.15 -2.26 -1.30
N GLN A 105 7.70 -1.15 -0.81
CA GLN A 105 7.16 0.18 -1.11
C GLN A 105 7.37 0.57 -2.57
N THR A 106 8.51 0.24 -3.17
CA THR A 106 8.76 0.43 -4.60
C THR A 106 7.80 -0.38 -5.44
N ALA A 107 7.54 -1.63 -5.07
CA ALA A 107 6.53 -2.46 -5.74
C ALA A 107 5.13 -1.84 -5.63
N ASN A 108 4.78 -1.22 -4.50
CA ASN A 108 3.50 -0.52 -4.33
C ASN A 108 3.34 0.73 -5.20
N LEU A 109 4.41 1.28 -5.80
CA LEU A 109 4.31 2.36 -6.79
C LEU A 109 3.84 1.86 -8.17
N ILE A 110 4.09 0.58 -8.46
CA ILE A 110 3.81 -0.03 -9.76
C ILE A 110 2.55 -0.90 -9.68
N VAL A 111 2.41 -1.64 -8.58
CA VAL A 111 1.34 -2.61 -8.40
C VAL A 111 0.19 -1.96 -7.59
N PRO A 112 -1.03 -1.93 -8.15
CA PRO A 112 -2.17 -1.31 -7.48
C PRO A 112 -2.60 -2.06 -6.22
N ALA A 113 -3.45 -1.40 -5.41
CA ALA A 113 -4.05 -1.96 -4.19
C ALA A 113 -3.05 -2.46 -3.14
N ARG A 114 -1.85 -1.87 -3.08
CA ARG A 114 -0.78 -2.23 -2.13
C ARG A 114 -0.34 -3.70 -2.20
N ALA A 115 -0.48 -4.34 -3.37
CA ALA A 115 -0.09 -5.73 -3.54
C ALA A 115 1.43 -5.96 -3.46
N GLY A 116 2.25 -4.91 -3.51
CA GLY A 116 3.68 -4.94 -3.21
C GLY A 116 4.01 -5.34 -1.76
N ASP A 117 3.04 -5.32 -0.85
CA ASP A 117 3.19 -5.93 0.49
C ASP A 117 3.41 -7.46 0.41
N GLY A 118 2.92 -8.11 -0.66
CA GLY A 118 3.21 -9.51 -0.95
C GLY A 118 4.69 -9.77 -1.22
N VAL A 119 5.40 -8.80 -1.82
CA VAL A 119 6.85 -8.88 -2.05
C VAL A 119 7.60 -8.98 -0.72
N ARG A 120 7.14 -8.24 0.30
CA ARG A 120 7.74 -8.32 1.65
C ARG A 120 7.56 -9.71 2.26
N ALA A 121 6.35 -10.25 2.22
CA ALA A 121 6.07 -11.58 2.75
C ALA A 121 6.87 -12.66 2.01
N TYR A 122 6.99 -12.55 0.69
CA TYR A 122 7.81 -13.42 -0.15
C TYR A 122 9.29 -13.36 0.24
N LEU A 123 9.89 -12.16 0.30
CA LEU A 123 11.31 -12.00 0.62
C LEU A 123 11.64 -12.49 2.03
N LEU A 124 10.74 -12.31 3.00
CA LEU A 124 10.91 -12.82 4.36
C LEU A 124 10.89 -14.35 4.41
N ASN A 125 10.01 -14.97 3.62
CA ASN A 125 9.93 -16.41 3.51
C ASN A 125 11.16 -16.99 2.80
N ASP A 126 11.44 -16.50 1.59
CA ASP A 126 12.52 -16.97 0.72
C ASP A 126 13.92 -16.77 1.34
N ARG A 127 14.18 -15.60 1.95
CA ARG A 127 15.54 -15.24 2.39
C ARG A 127 15.78 -15.40 3.89
N ARG A 128 14.73 -15.48 4.71
CA ARG A 128 14.83 -15.52 6.18
C ARG A 128 13.97 -16.59 6.84
N GLY A 129 13.28 -17.43 6.07
CA GLY A 129 12.51 -18.56 6.58
C GLY A 129 11.28 -18.15 7.39
N VAL A 130 10.83 -16.89 7.33
CA VAL A 130 9.61 -16.45 8.01
C VAL A 130 8.40 -17.06 7.29
N PRO A 131 7.52 -17.83 7.95
CA PRO A 131 6.35 -18.39 7.29
C PRO A 131 5.41 -17.29 6.77
N TYR A 132 4.75 -17.52 5.62
CA TYR A 132 3.77 -16.56 5.07
C TYR A 132 2.70 -16.12 6.07
N PRO A 133 2.09 -16.99 6.91
CA PRO A 133 1.12 -16.56 7.91
C PRO A 133 1.72 -15.54 8.89
N THR A 134 2.95 -15.75 9.34
CA THR A 134 3.69 -14.82 10.21
C THR A 134 4.00 -13.52 9.48
N GLY A 135 4.42 -13.60 8.22
CA GLY A 135 4.65 -12.42 7.37
C GLY A 135 3.38 -11.57 7.23
N VAL A 136 2.25 -12.18 6.92
CA VAL A 136 0.93 -11.51 6.81
C VAL A 136 0.46 -10.97 8.17
N ALA A 137 0.63 -11.72 9.25
CA ALA A 137 0.29 -11.25 10.60
C ALA A 137 1.10 -10.02 10.99
N SER A 138 2.40 -10.00 10.70
CA SER A 138 3.27 -8.84 10.95
C SER A 138 2.86 -7.60 10.14
N LEU A 139 2.38 -7.79 8.91
CA LEU A 139 1.79 -6.72 8.10
C LEU A 139 0.53 -6.16 8.77
N ALA A 140 -0.40 -7.02 9.20
CA ALA A 140 -1.63 -6.60 9.84
C ALA A 140 -1.36 -5.82 11.15
N VAL A 141 -0.44 -6.31 11.98
CA VAL A 141 -0.02 -5.63 13.23
C VAL A 141 0.58 -4.26 12.93
N GLU A 142 1.46 -4.17 11.94
CA GLU A 142 2.03 -2.88 11.53
C GLU A 142 0.96 -1.90 11.09
N ARG A 143 -0.04 -2.34 10.32
CA ARG A 143 -1.14 -1.47 9.90
C ARG A 143 -2.05 -1.06 11.06
N GLY A 144 -2.26 -1.93 12.03
CA GLY A 144 -2.92 -1.56 13.28
C GLY A 144 -2.20 -0.42 13.99
N PHE A 145 -0.87 -0.52 14.12
CA PHE A 145 -0.06 0.55 14.71
C PHE A 145 -0.09 1.84 13.90
N ASP A 146 0.02 1.76 12.57
CA ASP A 146 -0.05 2.95 11.71
C ASP A 146 -1.41 3.66 11.85
N LEU A 147 -2.51 2.91 11.96
CA LEU A 147 -3.85 3.48 12.18
C LEU A 147 -3.97 4.17 13.54
N VAL A 148 -3.43 3.57 14.61
CA VAL A 148 -3.48 4.18 15.95
C VAL A 148 -2.58 5.43 16.01
N ALA A 149 -1.41 5.40 15.38
CA ALA A 149 -0.48 6.52 15.40
C ALA A 149 -0.96 7.74 14.59
N LEU A 150 -1.75 7.51 13.52
CA LEU A 150 -2.25 8.57 12.64
C LEU A 150 -3.73 8.92 12.85
N GLY A 151 -4.49 8.03 13.50
CA GLY A 151 -5.94 8.14 13.67
C GLY A 151 -6.39 8.64 15.05
N VAL A 152 -5.46 9.10 15.90
CA VAL A 152 -5.70 9.81 17.17
C VAL A 152 -5.32 11.27 17.00
#